data_AF-A0A2R7MKJ6-F1
#
_entry.id   AF-A0A2R7MKJ6-F1
#
_cell.length_a   1.000
_cell.length_b   1.000
_cell.length_c   1.000
_cell.angle_alpha   90.00
_cell.angle_beta   90.00
_cell.angle_gamma   90.00
#
_symmetry.space_group_name_H-M   'P 1'
#
loop_
_entity.id
_entity.type
_entity.pdbx_description
1 polymer ?
#
loop_
_entity_poly.entity_id
_entity_poly.type
_entity_poly.pdbx_seq_one_letter_code
_entity_poly.pdbx_strand_id
1 'polypeptide(L)'
;MIVGAVVVVAVLIWGRPRLTPRAAPAVHSLFGDDDARSADELRADAAEAAARGDWDDAIVLRFRAFARGLAERGIVDPPPGATVRAFARAASAALPPLADALDTAAETFDDVRYLRRPGTAESYRVVADLDDAAVRARPAVPA
;
A
#
# COMPACT_ATOMS: atom_id res chain seq x y z
N MET A 1 4.21 -19.97 -25.42
CA MET A 1 4.34 -18.55 -25.00
C MET A 1 4.05 -18.45 -23.50
N ILE A 2 4.81 -19.11 -22.62
CA ILE A 2 5.88 -18.56 -21.74
C ILE A 2 5.50 -17.34 -20.86
N VAL A 3 4.52 -16.51 -21.26
CA VAL A 3 4.15 -15.27 -20.54
C VAL A 3 3.34 -15.54 -19.26
N GLY A 4 2.52 -16.59 -19.24
CA GLY A 4 1.77 -16.99 -18.03
C GLY A 4 2.64 -17.63 -16.94
N ALA A 5 3.77 -18.23 -17.30
CA ALA A 5 4.65 -18.91 -16.33
C ALA A 5 5.50 -17.91 -15.52
N VAL A 6 5.86 -16.77 -16.10
CA VAL A 6 6.70 -15.76 -15.40
C VAL A 6 5.90 -14.99 -14.36
N VAL A 7 4.62 -14.71 -14.62
CA VAL A 7 3.72 -14.06 -13.64
C VAL A 7 3.47 -14.99 -12.43
N VAL A 8 3.33 -16.30 -12.68
CA VAL A 8 3.21 -17.30 -11.60
C VAL A 8 4.51 -17.40 -10.79
N VAL A 9 5.69 -17.26 -11.41
CA VAL A 9 6.97 -17.26 -10.69
C VAL A 9 7.16 -15.99 -9.85
N ALA A 10 6.72 -14.82 -10.32
CA ALA A 10 6.75 -13.58 -9.53
C ALA A 10 5.85 -13.68 -8.27
N VAL A 11 4.66 -14.26 -8.42
CA VAL A 11 3.76 -14.54 -7.28
C VAL A 11 4.31 -15.62 -6.34
N LEU A 12 5.01 -16.63 -6.87
CA LEU A 12 5.66 -17.69 -6.07
C LEU A 12 6.85 -17.17 -5.24
N ILE A 13 7.54 -16.12 -5.69
CA ILE A 13 8.62 -15.49 -4.92
C ILE A 13 8.05 -14.58 -3.83
N TRP A 14 6.93 -13.89 -4.08
CA TRP A 14 6.21 -13.11 -3.06
C TRP A 14 5.59 -13.97 -1.94
N GLY A 15 5.37 -15.25 -2.23
CA GLY A 15 4.99 -16.26 -1.25
C GLY A 15 6.13 -16.78 -0.39
N ARG A 16 7.32 -16.13 -0.33
CA ARG A 16 8.41 -16.51 0.58
C ARG A 16 8.04 -16.11 2.02
N PRO A 17 7.60 -17.07 2.84
CA PRO A 17 7.16 -16.81 4.19
C PRO A 17 8.39 -16.75 5.08
N ARG A 18 8.66 -15.61 5.72
CA ARG A 18 9.37 -15.64 7.00
C ARG A 18 8.40 -16.24 8.04
N LEU A 19 8.38 -17.58 8.08
CA LEU A 19 7.96 -18.45 9.19
C LEU A 19 6.69 -18.04 9.98
N THR A 20 5.50 -18.41 9.48
CA THR A 20 4.40 -18.94 10.31
C THR A 20 3.36 -19.61 9.40
N PRO A 21 2.89 -20.84 9.67
CA PRO A 21 1.96 -21.54 8.79
C PRO A 21 0.52 -21.18 9.16
N ARG A 22 -0.27 -20.73 8.16
CA ARG A 22 -1.72 -20.96 7.95
C ARG A 22 -2.43 -19.70 7.46
N ALA A 23 -2.94 -19.73 6.22
CA ALA A 23 -4.29 -19.27 5.87
C ALA A 23 -4.54 -19.45 4.36
N ALA A 24 -5.82 -19.60 4.04
CA ALA A 24 -6.40 -20.07 2.79
C ALA A 24 -6.59 -18.91 1.76
N PRO A 25 -7.31 -19.10 0.63
CA PRO A 25 -7.11 -18.31 -0.59
C PRO A 25 -7.67 -16.88 -0.51
N ALA A 26 -6.78 -15.92 -0.29
CA ALA A 26 -6.56 -14.69 -1.07
C ALA A 26 -7.75 -13.91 -1.68
N VAL A 27 -8.83 -13.67 -0.95
CA VAL A 27 -9.65 -12.45 -1.16
C VAL A 27 -8.89 -11.27 -0.54
N HIS A 28 -8.11 -10.57 -1.38
CA HIS A 28 -7.18 -9.53 -0.98
C HIS A 28 -7.90 -8.23 -0.57
N SER A 29 -8.12 -8.03 0.73
CA SER A 29 -8.44 -6.70 1.29
C SER A 29 -7.19 -5.82 1.30
N LEU A 30 -7.35 -4.50 1.17
CA LEU A 30 -6.29 -3.48 1.31
C LEU A 30 -5.47 -3.70 2.60
N PHE A 31 -6.19 -4.10 3.63
CA PHE A 31 -5.74 -4.65 4.89
C PHE A 31 -6.17 -6.10 4.86
N GLY A 32 -5.36 -7.01 4.29
CA GLY A 32 -5.64 -8.44 4.44
C GLY A 32 -5.98 -8.69 5.91
N ASP A 33 -7.08 -9.39 6.18
CA ASP A 33 -7.71 -9.48 7.51
C ASP A 33 -6.79 -9.98 8.63
N ASP A 34 -5.55 -10.39 8.30
CA ASP A 34 -4.52 -10.91 9.19
C ASP A 34 -3.17 -10.14 9.15
N ASP A 35 -3.08 -8.95 8.53
CA ASP A 35 -1.82 -8.19 8.56
C ASP A 35 -1.64 -7.46 9.91
N ALA A 36 -1.05 -8.17 10.87
CA ALA A 36 -0.78 -7.68 12.23
C ALA A 36 0.34 -6.63 12.31
N ARG A 37 1.02 -6.35 11.20
CA ARG A 37 2.12 -5.38 11.15
C ARG A 37 1.60 -3.96 11.35
N SER A 38 2.33 -3.21 12.16
CA SER A 38 2.15 -1.78 12.35
C SER A 38 2.50 -0.98 11.09
N ALA A 39 2.06 0.28 11.04
CA ALA A 39 2.46 1.17 9.96
C ALA A 39 3.99 1.31 9.86
N ASP A 40 4.69 1.36 11.00
CA ASP A 40 6.15 1.52 11.03
C ASP A 40 6.90 0.27 10.55
N GLU A 41 6.42 -0.93 10.89
CA GLU A 41 6.98 -2.18 10.34
C GLU A 41 6.80 -2.24 8.82
N LEU A 42 5.63 -1.84 8.30
CA LEU A 42 5.39 -1.77 6.86
C LEU A 42 6.28 -0.73 6.17
N ARG A 43 6.58 0.41 6.81
CA ARG A 43 7.54 1.40 6.28
C ARG A 43 8.95 0.84 6.23
N ALA A 44 9.37 0.12 7.27
CA ALA A 44 10.69 -0.51 7.32
C ALA A 44 10.85 -1.57 6.23
N ASP A 45 9.85 -2.45 6.07
CA ASP A 45 9.82 -3.47 5.01
C ASP A 45 9.84 -2.82 3.61
N ALA A 46 9.11 -1.72 3.42
CA ALA A 46 9.09 -0.97 2.17
C ALA A 46 10.47 -0.36 1.85
N ALA A 47 11.16 0.17 2.85
CA ALA A 47 12.51 0.71 2.68
C ALA A 47 13.54 -0.39 2.37
N GLU A 48 13.42 -1.57 3.00
CA GLU A 48 14.26 -2.73 2.69
C GLU A 48 14.06 -3.18 1.23
N ALA A 49 12.81 -3.24 0.76
CA ALA A 49 12.49 -3.56 -0.63
C ALA A 49 13.06 -2.53 -1.62
N ALA A 50 12.88 -1.24 -1.32
CA ALA A 50 13.45 -0.15 -2.12
C ALA A 50 14.98 -0.24 -2.21
N ALA A 51 15.66 -0.59 -1.11
CA ALA A 51 17.12 -0.75 -1.08
C ALA A 51 17.62 -1.91 -1.95
N ARG A 52 16.80 -2.95 -2.17
CA ARG A 52 17.10 -4.06 -3.07
C ARG A 52 16.69 -3.79 -4.53
N GLY A 53 16.03 -2.66 -4.80
CA GLY A 53 15.47 -2.34 -6.11
C GLY A 53 14.14 -3.05 -6.42
N ASP A 54 13.52 -3.66 -5.42
CA ASP A 54 12.22 -4.32 -5.51
C ASP A 54 11.11 -3.25 -5.44
N TRP A 55 11.01 -2.41 -6.48
CA TRP A 55 10.16 -1.21 -6.45
C TRP A 55 8.67 -1.53 -6.35
N ASP A 56 8.22 -2.63 -6.94
CA ASP A 56 6.82 -3.06 -6.89
C ASP A 56 6.41 -3.35 -5.43
N ASP A 57 7.22 -4.16 -4.73
CA ASP A 57 7.08 -4.46 -3.30
C ASP A 57 7.14 -3.21 -2.45
N ALA A 58 8.13 -2.35 -2.70
CA ALA A 58 8.31 -1.11 -1.96
C ALA A 58 7.07 -0.21 -2.05
N ILE A 59 6.49 -0.04 -3.25
CA ILE A 59 5.28 0.75 -3.48
C ILE A 59 4.08 0.14 -2.75
N VAL A 60 3.87 -1.17 -2.89
CA VAL A 60 2.75 -1.87 -2.25
C VAL A 60 2.85 -1.78 -0.73
N LEU A 61 4.02 -2.06 -0.15
CA LEU A 61 4.25 -2.00 1.29
C LEU A 61 4.09 -0.58 1.83
N ARG A 62 4.61 0.43 1.13
CA ARG A 62 4.51 1.83 1.54
C ARG A 62 3.06 2.33 1.51
N PHE A 63 2.28 1.95 0.50
CA PHE A 63 0.86 2.30 0.45
C PHE A 63 0.07 1.63 1.59
N ARG A 64 0.40 0.37 1.92
CA ARG A 64 -0.22 -0.32 3.07
C ARG A 64 0.18 0.33 4.40
N ALA A 65 1.42 0.77 4.53
CA ALA A 65 1.89 1.53 5.69
C ALA A 65 1.11 2.84 5.88
N PHE A 66 0.91 3.59 4.79
CA PHE A 66 0.07 4.79 4.78
C PHE A 66 -1.35 4.48 5.26
N ALA A 67 -1.97 3.46 4.65
CA ALA A 67 -3.34 3.10 4.98
C ALA A 67 -3.47 2.67 6.45
N ARG A 68 -2.53 1.86 6.93
CA ARG A 68 -2.44 1.41 8.33
C ARG A 68 -2.21 2.57 9.28
N GLY A 69 -1.35 3.52 8.93
CA GLY A 69 -1.07 4.70 9.76
C GLY A 69 -2.28 5.61 9.93
N LEU A 70 -3.13 5.75 8.90
CA LEU A 70 -4.39 6.48 9.04
C LEU A 70 -5.39 5.74 9.93
N ALA A 71 -5.47 4.41 9.83
CA ALA A 71 -6.33 3.59 10.68
C ALA A 71 -5.88 3.59 12.14
N GLU A 72 -4.58 3.41 12.41
CA GLU A 72 -3.98 3.45 13.76
C GLU A 72 -4.22 4.79 14.46
N ARG A 73 -4.27 5.89 13.68
CA ARG A 73 -4.56 7.23 14.18
C ARG A 73 -6.06 7.55 14.25
N GLY A 74 -6.93 6.62 13.85
CA GLY A 74 -8.39 6.81 13.83
C GLY A 74 -8.87 7.87 12.83
N ILE A 75 -8.08 8.17 11.79
CA ILE A 75 -8.40 9.21 10.79
C ILE A 75 -9.32 8.66 9.71
N VAL A 76 -9.05 7.43 9.27
CA VAL A 76 -9.87 6.72 8.30
C VAL A 76 -10.07 5.32 8.84
N ASP A 77 -11.33 4.91 8.96
CA ASP A 77 -11.69 3.52 9.26
C ASP A 77 -12.28 2.88 7.99
N PRO A 78 -11.46 2.14 7.22
CA PRO A 78 -11.95 1.46 6.02
C PRO A 78 -12.83 0.27 6.40
N PRO A 79 -14.02 0.14 5.81
CA PRO A 79 -14.82 -1.07 5.99
C PRO A 79 -14.06 -2.30 5.45
N PRO A 80 -14.29 -3.50 6.02
CA PRO A 80 -13.68 -4.72 5.52
C PRO A 80 -14.01 -4.92 4.03
N GLY A 81 -13.00 -5.23 3.22
CA GLY A 81 -13.13 -5.34 1.76
C GLY A 81 -13.13 -4.01 1.00
N ALA A 82 -12.78 -2.88 1.65
CA ALA A 82 -12.62 -1.61 0.96
C ALA A 82 -11.55 -1.69 -0.14
N THR A 83 -11.90 -1.14 -1.31
CA THR A 83 -10.95 -1.00 -2.42
C THR A 83 -9.99 0.17 -2.15
N VAL A 84 -8.82 0.14 -2.80
CA VAL A 84 -7.81 1.22 -2.78
C VAL A 84 -8.46 2.58 -3.06
N ARG A 85 -9.32 2.63 -4.09
CA ARG A 85 -10.01 3.85 -4.50
C ARG A 85 -11.04 4.32 -3.47
N ALA A 86 -11.74 3.41 -2.81
CA ALA A 86 -12.66 3.76 -1.73
C ALA A 86 -11.90 4.35 -0.54
N PHE A 87 -10.78 3.73 -0.16
CA PHE A 87 -9.91 4.24 0.89
C PHE A 87 -9.32 5.61 0.54
N ALA A 88 -8.79 5.78 -0.68
CA ALA A 88 -8.23 7.05 -1.14
C ALA A 88 -9.26 8.17 -1.08
N ARG A 89 -10.51 7.93 -1.51
CA ARG A 89 -11.59 8.92 -1.39
C ARG A 89 -11.90 9.29 0.06
N ALA A 90 -11.95 8.32 0.97
CA ALA A 90 -12.18 8.58 2.38
C ALA A 90 -11.01 9.37 3.01
N ALA A 91 -9.78 9.00 2.66
CA ALA A 91 -8.58 9.72 3.08
C ALA A 91 -8.54 11.15 2.54
N SER A 92 -8.93 11.38 1.30
CA SER A 92 -9.00 12.73 0.70
C SER A 92 -10.03 13.60 1.41
N ALA A 93 -11.15 13.03 1.86
CA ALA A 93 -12.14 13.76 2.65
C ALA A 93 -11.60 14.14 4.04
N ALA A 94 -10.83 13.26 4.68
CA ALA A 94 -10.24 13.51 6.00
C ALA A 94 -9.00 14.43 5.96
N LEU A 95 -8.26 14.40 4.84
CA LEU A 95 -7.03 15.15 4.60
C LEU A 95 -7.12 15.90 3.25
N PRO A 96 -7.99 16.92 3.13
CA PRO A 96 -8.18 17.65 1.86
C PRO A 96 -6.90 18.20 1.22
N PRO A 97 -5.90 18.70 1.98
CA PRO A 97 -4.64 19.15 1.39
C PRO A 97 -3.82 18.08 0.66
N LEU A 98 -4.11 16.79 0.89
CA LEU A 98 -3.41 15.67 0.28
C LEU A 98 -4.21 14.98 -0.83
N ALA A 99 -5.37 15.51 -1.22
CA ALA A 99 -6.28 14.85 -2.16
C ALA A 99 -5.62 14.53 -3.53
N ASP A 100 -4.91 15.47 -4.13
CA ASP A 100 -4.23 15.26 -5.42
C ASP A 100 -3.09 14.24 -5.32
N ALA A 101 -2.36 14.25 -4.20
CA ALA A 101 -1.30 13.30 -3.92
C ALA A 101 -1.86 11.88 -3.70
N LEU A 102 -3.01 11.78 -3.05
CA LEU A 102 -3.75 10.55 -2.83
C LEU A 102 -4.22 9.91 -4.14
N ASP A 103 -4.78 10.69 -5.06
CA ASP A 103 -5.20 10.19 -6.37
C ASP A 103 -4.02 9.68 -7.19
N THR A 104 -2.91 10.42 -7.18
CA THR A 104 -1.66 10.03 -7.86
C THR A 104 -1.08 8.74 -7.27
N ALA A 105 -1.04 8.62 -5.94
CA ALA A 105 -0.54 7.43 -5.27
C ALA A 105 -1.45 6.20 -5.48
N ALA A 106 -2.77 6.38 -5.50
CA ALA A 106 -3.72 5.32 -5.79
C ALA A 106 -3.59 4.82 -7.23
N GLU A 107 -3.37 5.71 -8.21
CA GLU A 107 -3.07 5.33 -9.59
C GLU A 107 -1.76 4.55 -9.69
N THR A 108 -0.71 5.05 -9.04
CA THR A 108 0.61 4.39 -9.00
C THR A 108 0.51 2.99 -8.40
N PHE A 109 -0.24 2.83 -7.31
CA PHE A 109 -0.51 1.54 -6.70
C PHE A 109 -1.26 0.60 -7.65
N ASP A 110 -2.35 1.06 -8.28
CA ASP A 110 -3.10 0.24 -9.24
C ASP A 110 -2.23 -0.20 -10.42
N ASP A 111 -1.37 0.69 -10.92
CA ASP A 111 -0.46 0.36 -12.02
C ASP A 111 0.49 -0.77 -11.69
N VAL A 112 1.13 -0.70 -10.53
CA VAL A 112 2.04 -1.72 -10.05
C VAL A 112 1.29 -3.01 -9.73
N ARG A 113 0.19 -2.91 -8.98
CA ARG A 113 -0.58 -4.06 -8.50
C ARG A 113 -1.18 -4.89 -9.62
N TYR A 114 -1.60 -4.23 -10.71
CA TYR A 114 -2.15 -4.85 -11.90
C TYR A 114 -1.12 -5.01 -13.04
N LEU A 115 0.18 -4.81 -12.74
CA LEU A 115 1.29 -4.96 -13.69
C LEU A 115 1.11 -4.14 -14.99
N ARG A 116 0.41 -3.00 -14.91
CA ARG A 116 0.19 -2.09 -16.04
C ARG A 116 1.44 -1.26 -16.33
N ARG A 117 2.17 -0.85 -15.30
CA ARG A 117 3.48 -0.19 -15.39
C ARG A 117 4.40 -0.76 -14.32
N PRO A 118 5.69 -1.01 -14.63
CA PRO A 118 6.65 -1.42 -13.62
C PRO A 118 6.84 -0.31 -12.60
N GLY A 119 7.00 -0.69 -11.34
CA GLY A 119 7.40 0.20 -10.27
C GLY A 119 8.79 0.77 -10.53
N THR A 120 8.96 2.02 -10.15
CA THR A 120 10.24 2.73 -10.27
C THR A 120 10.56 3.43 -8.96
N ALA A 121 11.82 3.84 -8.78
CA ALA A 121 12.21 4.68 -7.66
C ALA A 121 11.41 6.00 -7.61
N GLU A 122 10.96 6.51 -8.75
CA GLU A 122 10.13 7.72 -8.82
C GLU A 122 8.70 7.46 -8.33
N SER A 123 8.09 6.39 -8.83
CA SER A 123 6.78 5.92 -8.37
C SER A 123 6.77 5.61 -6.86
N TYR A 124 7.85 5.01 -6.36
CA TYR A 124 8.02 4.78 -4.92
C TYR A 124 8.09 6.10 -4.13
N ARG A 125 8.86 7.08 -4.60
CA ARG A 125 8.95 8.40 -3.94
C ARG A 125 7.59 9.09 -3.84
N VAL A 126 6.76 9.02 -4.90
CA VAL A 126 5.40 9.58 -4.87
C VAL A 126 4.58 9.02 -3.69
N VAL A 127 4.62 7.70 -3.49
CA VAL A 127 3.87 7.05 -2.40
C VAL A 127 4.54 7.31 -1.05
N ALA A 128 5.87 7.36 -0.99
CA ALA A 128 6.61 7.63 0.23
C ALA A 128 6.38 9.06 0.75
N ASP A 129 6.39 10.05 -0.14
CA ASP A 129 6.14 11.45 0.16
C ASP A 129 4.71 11.68 0.66
N LEU A 130 3.74 10.98 0.06
CA LEU A 130 2.35 11.00 0.54
C LEU A 130 2.25 10.46 1.98
N ASP A 131 2.82 9.30 2.26
CA ASP A 131 2.81 8.69 3.59
C ASP A 131 3.45 9.63 4.63
N ASP A 132 4.62 10.18 4.31
CA ASP A 132 5.33 11.12 5.18
C ASP A 132 4.53 12.41 5.41
N ALA A 133 3.87 12.94 4.37
CA ALA A 133 2.98 14.09 4.49
C ALA A 133 1.77 13.77 5.37
N ALA A 134 1.18 12.58 5.24
CA ALA A 134 0.05 12.15 6.03
C ALA A 134 0.39 11.97 7.50
N VAL A 135 1.58 11.44 7.82
CA VAL A 135 2.09 11.36 9.21
C VAL A 135 2.15 12.75 9.85
N ARG A 136 2.58 13.77 9.10
CA ARG A 136 2.67 15.16 9.59
C ARG A 136 1.32 15.90 9.57
N ALA A 137 0.39 15.49 8.71
CA ALA A 137 -0.88 16.16 8.54
C ALA A 137 -1.79 15.98 9.77
N ARG A 138 -2.54 17.02 10.09
CA ARG A 138 -3.62 16.97 11.07
C ARG A 138 -4.95 16.77 10.34
N PRO A 139 -5.88 15.95 10.86
CA PRO A 139 -7.22 15.81 10.28
C PRO A 139 -7.92 17.16 10.23
N ALA A 140 -8.72 17.38 9.19
CA ALA A 140 -9.72 18.44 9.25
C ALA A 140 -10.73 18.05 10.35
N VAL A 141 -10.84 18.87 11.40
CA VAL A 141 -11.86 18.67 12.43
C VAL A 141 -13.21 18.99 11.78
N PRO A 142 -14.17 18.05 11.68
CA PRO A 142 -15.53 18.42 11.32
C PRO A 142 -16.09 19.31 12.44
N ALA A 143 -16.56 20.51 12.06
CA ALA A 143 -17.22 21.45 12.95
C ALA A 143 -18.59 20.94 13.41
#